data_AF-B3ECX0-F1
#
_entry.id   AF-B3ECX0-F1
#
_cell.length_a   1.000
_cell.length_b   1.000
_cell.length_c   1.000
_cell.angle_alpha   90.00
_cell.angle_beta   90.00
_cell.angle_gamma   90.00
#
_symmetry.space_group_name_H-M   'P 1'
#
loop_
_entity.id
_entity.type
_entity.pdbx_description
1 polymer ?
#
loop_
_entity_poly.entity_id
_entity_poly.type
_entity_poly.pdbx_seq_one_letter_code
_entity_poly.pdbx_strand_id
1 'polypeptide(L)'
;MFRLCRLAIDRSMQRQGLGGQLLLAAGRRCLHAASHVDGVGLLIDAKNHDVATWYASYGALPLPRKPLSLILPFQTIRTALESAEKM
;
A
#
# COMPACT_ATOMS: atom_id res chain seq x y z
N MET A 1 -0.61 11.30 7.65
CA MET A 1 -0.24 9.95 7.15
C MET A 1 -1.28 8.94 7.62
N PHE A 2 -1.61 7.93 6.83
CA PHE A 2 -2.65 6.96 7.18
C PHE A 2 -2.02 5.58 7.40
N ARG A 3 -2.35 4.87 8.48
CA ARG A 3 -1.75 3.55 8.75
C ARG A 3 -2.61 2.45 8.16
N LEU A 4 -2.02 1.60 7.33
CA LEU A 4 -2.63 0.34 6.91
C LEU A 4 -2.35 -0.72 7.98
N CYS A 5 -3.23 -0.81 8.98
CA CYS A 5 -3.01 -1.68 10.13
C CYS A 5 -3.03 -3.18 9.78
N ARG A 6 -3.90 -3.59 8.85
CA ARG A 6 -4.06 -4.98 8.46
C ARG A 6 -4.39 -5.10 6.98
N LEU A 7 -3.80 -6.11 6.35
CA LEU A 7 -4.13 -6.58 5.01
C LEU A 7 -3.93 -8.10 5.02
N ALA A 8 -4.94 -8.84 4.59
CA ALA A 8 -4.92 -10.29 4.54
C ALA A 8 -5.76 -10.79 3.38
N ILE A 9 -5.38 -11.95 2.84
CA ILE A 9 -6.10 -12.70 1.82
C ILE A 9 -6.26 -14.13 2.31
N ASP A 10 -7.44 -14.71 2.14
CA ASP A 10 -7.68 -16.12 2.44
C ASP A 10 -6.69 -17.02 1.69
N ARG A 11 -6.21 -18.10 2.32
CA ARG A 11 -5.18 -18.97 1.76
C ARG A 11 -5.56 -19.56 0.40
N SER A 12 -6.83 -19.91 0.20
CA SER A 12 -7.32 -20.47 -1.07
C SER A 12 -7.31 -19.45 -2.23
N MET A 13 -7.23 -18.16 -1.90
CA MET A 13 -7.35 -17.05 -2.84
C MET A 13 -6.03 -16.28 -3.05
N GLN A 14 -4.93 -16.73 -2.44
CA GLN A 14 -3.63 -16.06 -2.55
C GLN A 14 -3.04 -16.17 -3.96
N ARG A 15 -2.14 -15.24 -4.29
CA ARG A 15 -1.41 -15.18 -5.58
C ARG A 15 -2.25 -14.93 -6.84
N GLN A 16 -3.53 -14.57 -6.67
CA GLN A 16 -4.44 -14.18 -7.77
C GLN A 16 -4.54 -12.65 -7.95
N GLY A 17 -3.58 -11.88 -7.42
CA GLY A 17 -3.56 -10.42 -7.50
C GLY A 17 -4.48 -9.68 -6.51
N LEU A 18 -5.34 -10.38 -5.76
CA LEU A 18 -6.29 -9.77 -4.82
C LEU A 18 -5.62 -8.89 -3.75
N GLY A 19 -4.44 -9.27 -3.26
CA GLY A 19 -3.70 -8.48 -2.28
C GLY A 19 -3.36 -7.08 -2.80
N GLY A 20 -2.91 -6.98 -4.05
CA GLY A 20 -2.62 -5.69 -4.70
C GLY A 20 -3.88 -4.88 -4.95
N GLN A 21 -4.98 -5.52 -5.35
CA GLN A 21 -6.27 -4.85 -5.53
C GLN A 21 -6.79 -4.25 -4.22
N LEU A 22 -6.70 -5.00 -3.11
CA LEU A 22 -7.07 -4.49 -1.79
C LEU A 22 -6.15 -3.36 -1.33
N LEU A 23 -4.85 -3.44 -1.60
CA LEU A 23 -3.89 -2.38 -1.29
C LEU A 23 -4.24 -1.08 -2.04
N LEU A 24 -4.52 -1.16 -3.34
CA LEU A 24 -4.98 -0.01 -4.14
C LEU A 24 -6.34 0.51 -3.65
N ALA A 25 -7.28 -0.36 -3.29
CA ALA A 25 -8.57 0.05 -2.76
C ALA A 25 -8.44 0.76 -1.39
N ALA A 26 -7.50 0.35 -0.53
CA ALA A 26 -7.16 1.06 0.69
C ALA A 26 -6.52 2.43 0.36
N GLY A 27 -5.55 2.44 -0.56
CA GLY A 27 -4.89 3.64 -1.05
C GLY A 27 -5.86 4.69 -1.59
N ARG A 28 -6.80 4.30 -2.45
CA ARG A 28 -7.83 5.17 -3.02
C ARG A 28 -8.71 5.80 -1.94
N ARG A 29 -9.12 5.01 -0.93
CA ARG A 29 -9.90 5.53 0.22
C ARG A 29 -9.10 6.54 1.04
N CYS A 30 -7.83 6.28 1.28
CA CYS A 30 -6.96 7.20 2.02
C CYS A 30 -6.64 8.47 1.21
N LEU A 31 -6.44 8.37 -0.11
CA LEU A 31 -6.29 9.52 -1.00
C LEU A 31 -7.52 10.45 -0.95
N HIS A 32 -8.72 9.87 -0.99
CA HIS A 32 -9.96 10.63 -0.86
C HIS A 32 -10.08 11.33 0.52
N ALA A 33 -9.67 10.67 1.60
CA ALA A 33 -9.62 11.33 2.90
C ALA A 33 -8.57 12.46 2.91
N ALA A 34 -7.39 12.22 2.34
CA ALA A 34 -6.28 13.17 2.33
C ALA A 34 -6.58 14.47 1.56
N SER A 35 -7.53 14.46 0.60
CA SER A 35 -7.97 15.70 -0.06
C SER A 35 -8.69 16.68 0.88
N HIS A 36 -9.05 16.25 2.09
CA HIS A 36 -9.76 17.06 3.08
C HIS A 36 -8.93 17.37 4.33
N VAL A 37 -8.02 16.47 4.73
CA VAL A 37 -7.31 16.53 6.03
C VAL A 37 -5.78 16.40 5.92
N ASP A 38 -5.23 16.57 4.72
CA ASP A 38 -3.80 16.40 4.40
C ASP A 38 -3.26 14.97 4.63
N GLY A 39 -2.16 14.62 3.97
CA GLY A 39 -1.54 13.31 4.08
C GLY A 39 -0.62 12.97 2.92
N VAL A 40 0.46 12.25 3.21
CA VAL A 40 1.55 11.99 2.26
C VAL A 40 1.66 10.54 1.78
N GLY A 41 0.98 9.59 2.44
CA GLY A 41 1.10 8.17 2.13
C GLY A 41 0.48 7.22 3.16
N LEU A 42 0.57 5.93 2.85
CA LEU A 42 0.26 4.83 3.76
C LEU A 42 1.51 4.43 4.55
N LEU A 43 1.39 4.40 5.88
CA LEU A 43 2.38 3.78 6.76
C LEU A 43 2.01 2.31 6.98
N ILE A 44 2.97 1.41 6.77
CA ILE A 44 2.79 -0.03 6.79
C ILE A 44 3.83 -0.63 7.73
N ASP A 45 3.39 -1.48 8.66
CA ASP A 45 4.28 -2.31 9.47
C ASP A 45 4.17 -3.74 8.95
N ALA A 46 5.18 -4.17 8.19
CA ALA A 46 5.26 -5.50 7.60
C ALA A 46 5.53 -6.56 8.66
N LYS A 47 4.88 -7.72 8.50
CA LYS A 47 5.01 -8.83 9.46
C LYS A 47 6.41 -9.45 9.48
N ASN A 48 7.08 -9.49 8.32
CA ASN A 48 8.41 -10.07 8.13
C ASN A 48 9.04 -9.53 6.83
N HIS A 49 10.28 -9.94 6.53
CA HIS A 49 11.03 -9.48 5.36
C HIS A 49 10.38 -9.85 4.02
N ASP A 50 9.71 -11.01 3.93
CA ASP A 50 9.01 -11.41 2.70
C ASP A 50 7.83 -10.47 2.43
N VAL A 51 7.06 -10.13 3.47
CA VAL A 51 5.96 -9.17 3.39
C VAL A 51 6.48 -7.75 3.09
N ALA A 52 7.61 -7.36 3.67
CA ALA A 52 8.24 -6.07 3.37
C ALA A 52 8.64 -5.99 1.88
N THR A 53 9.26 -7.04 1.36
CA THR A 53 9.59 -7.17 -0.08
C THR A 53 8.34 -7.14 -0.94
N TRP A 54 7.26 -7.79 -0.51
CA TRP A 54 5.97 -7.74 -1.21
C TRP A 54 5.40 -6.31 -1.27
N TYR A 55 5.43 -5.55 -0.18
CA TYR A 55 5.01 -4.14 -0.24
C TYR A 55 5.97 -3.28 -1.08
N ALA A 56 7.27 -3.56 -1.03
CA ALA A 56 8.27 -2.84 -1.81
C ALA A 56 8.09 -3.04 -3.32
N SER A 57 7.61 -4.22 -3.76
CA SER A 57 7.29 -4.44 -5.18
C SER A 57 6.12 -3.59 -5.70
N TYR A 58 5.28 -3.05 -4.80
CA TYR A 58 4.26 -2.03 -5.13
C TYR A 58 4.78 -0.58 -4.98
N GLY A 59 6.09 -0.40 -4.79
CA GLY A 59 6.72 0.91 -4.64
C GLY A 59 6.71 1.48 -3.22
N ALA A 60 6.47 0.64 -2.20
CA ALA A 60 6.67 1.05 -0.82
C ALA A 60 8.17 1.15 -0.48
N LEU A 61 8.54 2.15 0.30
CA LEU A 61 9.93 2.45 0.67
C LEU A 61 10.14 2.15 2.15
N PRO A 62 11.16 1.33 2.52
CA PRO A 62 11.47 1.07 3.92
C PRO A 62 11.99 2.33 4.62
N LEU A 63 11.68 2.46 5.91
CA LEU A 63 12.17 3.56 6.73
C LEU A 63 13.66 3.36 7.09
N PRO A 64 14.46 4.44 7.16
CA PRO A 64 15.83 4.35 7.65
C PRO A 64 15.88 3.69 9.02
N ARG A 65 16.69 2.64 9.16
CA ARG A 65 16.88 1.86 10.41
C ARG A 65 15.66 1.03 10.88
N LYS A 66 14.55 1.00 10.13
CA LYS A 66 13.38 0.16 10.43
C LYS A 66 12.90 -0.55 9.15
N PRO A 67 13.60 -1.60 8.70
CA PRO A 67 13.35 -2.22 7.39
C PRO A 67 11.96 -2.87 7.24
N LEU A 68 11.30 -3.20 8.36
CA LEU A 68 9.92 -3.74 8.37
C LEU A 68 8.85 -2.67 8.45
N SER A 69 9.20 -1.39 8.63
CA SER A 69 8.25 -0.28 8.55
C SER A 69 8.45 0.41 7.21
N LEU A 70 7.41 0.51 6.40
CA LEU A 70 7.44 1.06 5.06
C LEU A 70 6.45 2.21 4.91
N ILE A 71 6.76 3.13 4.00
CA ILE A 71 5.82 4.13 3.52
C ILE A 71 5.52 3.84 2.06
N LEU A 72 4.24 3.74 1.71
CA LEU A 72 3.77 3.77 0.32
C LEU A 72 3.27 5.19 0.02
N PRO A 73 4.02 6.01 -0.75
CA PRO A 73 3.65 7.38 -1.02
C PRO A 73 2.33 7.49 -1.78
N PHE A 74 1.53 8.51 -1.48
CA PHE A 74 0.28 8.75 -2.20
C PHE A 74 0.47 9.06 -3.68
N GLN A 75 1.62 9.65 -4.04
CA GLN A 75 1.95 9.84 -5.45
C GLN A 75 2.05 8.50 -6.20
N THR A 76 2.73 7.51 -5.61
CA THR A 76 2.84 6.16 -6.18
C THR A 76 1.46 5.52 -6.37
N ILE A 77 0.57 5.66 -5.38
CA ILE A 77 -0.80 5.13 -5.44
C ILE A 77 -1.61 5.83 -6.54
N ARG A 78 -1.50 7.16 -6.65
CA ARG A 78 -2.19 7.94 -7.67
C ARG A 78 -1.79 7.49 -9.08
N THR A 79 -0.49 7.40 -9.36
CA THR A 79 0.01 6.94 -10.65
C THR A 79 -0.44 5.52 -10.99
N ALA A 80 -0.49 4.63 -10.00
CA ALA A 80 -0.99 3.27 -10.19
C ALA A 80 -2.50 3.23 -10.51
N LEU A 81 -3.31 4.05 -9.83
CA LEU A 81 -4.76 4.16 -10.10
C LEU A 81 -5.03 4.74 -11.49
N GLU A 82 -4.35 5.83 -11.86
CA GLU A 82 -4.46 6.46 -13.19
C GLU A 82 -4.07 5.50 -14.32
N SER A 83 -3.12 4.60 -14.08
CA SER A 83 -2.72 3.58 -15.05
C SER A 83 -3.75 2.46 -15.17
N ALA A 84 -4.39 2.08 -14.06
CA ALA A 84 -5.43 1.05 -14.04
C ALA A 84 -6.76 1.52 -14.65
N GLU A 85 -7.07 2.82 -14.59
CA GLU A 85 -8.29 3.41 -15.19
C GLU A 85 -8.17 3.61 -16.72
N LYS A 86 -6.96 3.53 -17.27
CA LYS A 86 -6.68 3.65 -18.71
C LYS A 86 -6.69 2.32 -19.46
N MET A 87 -6.82 1.20 -18.74
CA MET A 87 -6.98 -0.16 -19.28
C MET A 87 -8.45 -0.54 -19.39
#